data_AF-A0A3A4RRG9-F1
#
_entry.id   AF-A0A3A4RRG9-F1
#
_cell.length_a   1.000
_cell.length_b   1.000
_cell.length_c   1.000
_cell.angle_alpha   90.00
_cell.angle_beta   90.00
_cell.angle_gamma   90.00
#
_symmetry.space_group_name_H-M   'P 1'
#
loop_
_entity.id
_entity.type
_entity.pdbx_description
1 polymer ?
#
loop_
_entity_poly.entity_id
_entity_poly.type
_entity_poly.pdbx_seq_one_letter_code
_entity_poly.pdbx_strand_id
1 'polypeptide(L)'
;MNRIPVVLCAAMLLIPACTGNPLIRKVPPGPEAEVAACMDCHSNVDELFSKEHPAVSGDDIRTCFSCHQPMDPKKAEPNTFSATLHRAHLNKESGVDCLSCHSWIPGRHFGISGTGVDLGPLPENNMPLLKKTFLSWAGSRYLDARHAKQNVTCSGCHGDSLPAPGDTIKNERCLMCHGSYDALAEKTVPEIFPDRNPHQSHLGVIDCTVCHVAHGESRAYCLECHQKFVMKTPG
;
A
#
# COMPACT_ATOMS: atom_id res chain seq x y z
N MET A 1 44.41 -2.97 -72.28
CA MET A 1 44.61 -3.64 -70.97
C MET A 1 45.09 -2.55 -69.99
N ASN A 2 44.29 -1.58 -69.53
CA ASN A 2 43.12 -1.58 -68.64
C ASN A 2 43.33 -2.24 -67.27
N ARG A 3 43.69 -1.44 -66.26
CA ARG A 3 43.06 -1.26 -64.92
C ARG A 3 44.12 -0.76 -63.91
N ILE A 4 44.16 0.56 -63.63
CA ILE A 4 43.54 1.30 -62.50
C ILE A 4 44.26 1.08 -61.15
N PRO A 5 44.88 2.12 -60.54
CA PRO A 5 45.30 2.10 -59.14
C PRO A 5 44.15 2.55 -58.22
N VAL A 6 44.12 1.95 -57.03
CA VAL A 6 43.13 2.15 -55.96
C VAL A 6 43.28 3.56 -55.36
N VAL A 7 42.22 4.37 -55.48
CA VAL A 7 42.08 5.65 -54.76
C VAL A 7 41.27 5.39 -53.49
N LEU A 8 41.90 5.61 -52.34
CA LEU A 8 41.26 5.62 -51.02
C LEU A 8 40.42 6.90 -50.91
N CYS A 9 39.10 6.77 -50.99
CA CYS A 9 38.16 7.89 -50.88
C CYS A 9 37.61 7.95 -49.45
N ALA A 10 38.08 8.93 -48.66
CA ALA A 10 37.52 9.25 -47.35
C ALA A 10 36.23 10.08 -47.56
N ALA A 11 35.07 9.42 -47.51
CA ALA A 11 33.77 10.08 -47.57
C ALA A 11 33.30 10.45 -46.15
N MET A 12 33.36 11.74 -45.83
CA MET A 12 32.56 12.36 -44.77
C MET A 12 31.08 12.24 -45.16
N LEU A 13 30.31 11.48 -44.40
CA LEU A 13 28.86 11.39 -44.50
C LEU A 13 28.23 11.99 -43.24
N LEU A 14 27.74 13.22 -43.40
CA LEU A 14 26.82 13.93 -42.51
C LEU A 14 25.38 13.58 -42.91
N ILE A 15 24.65 12.74 -42.16
CA ILE A 15 23.17 12.75 -42.03
C ILE A 15 22.78 11.91 -40.77
N PRO A 16 21.55 12.01 -40.22
CA PRO A 16 21.05 12.97 -39.23
C PRO A 16 20.79 12.32 -37.85
N ALA A 17 20.50 13.14 -36.83
CA ALA A 17 20.06 12.68 -35.52
C ALA A 17 18.86 11.73 -35.61
N CYS A 18 19.04 10.49 -35.15
CA CYS A 18 17.96 9.53 -34.98
C CYS A 18 17.03 9.95 -33.83
N THR A 19 15.87 10.47 -34.23
CA THR A 19 14.54 10.07 -33.75
C THR A 19 14.31 9.97 -32.25
N GLY A 20 13.68 11.00 -31.69
CA GLY A 20 12.84 10.85 -30.52
C GLY A 20 11.77 9.79 -30.78
N ASN A 21 11.59 8.88 -29.82
CA ASN A 21 10.63 7.78 -29.86
C ASN A 21 9.19 8.35 -29.93
N PRO A 22 8.39 8.10 -30.98
CA PRO A 22 7.08 8.73 -31.16
C PRO A 22 5.93 8.01 -30.42
N LEU A 23 6.22 7.19 -29.41
CA LEU A 23 5.21 6.38 -28.72
C LEU A 23 4.92 6.77 -27.27
N ILE A 24 5.22 8.00 -26.85
CA ILE A 24 4.51 8.60 -25.71
C ILE A 24 3.38 9.46 -26.27
N ARG A 25 2.24 8.82 -26.54
CA ARG A 25 0.98 9.56 -26.68
C ARG A 25 0.77 10.29 -25.36
N LYS A 26 0.88 11.62 -25.36
CA LYS A 26 0.25 12.46 -24.35
C LYS A 26 -1.24 12.14 -24.43
N VAL A 27 -1.71 11.31 -23.51
CA VAL A 27 -3.15 11.10 -23.32
C VAL A 27 -3.66 12.43 -22.77
N PRO A 28 -4.57 13.12 -23.46
CA PRO A 28 -5.18 14.32 -22.90
C PRO A 28 -5.82 13.93 -21.57
N PRO A 29 -5.78 14.81 -20.54
CA PRO A 29 -6.51 14.54 -19.31
C PRO A 29 -7.95 14.18 -19.71
N GLY A 30 -8.42 13.02 -19.24
CA GLY A 30 -9.85 12.72 -19.32
C GLY A 30 -10.61 13.87 -18.65
N PRO A 31 -11.90 14.06 -18.96
CA PRO A 31 -12.70 15.07 -18.29
C PRO A 31 -12.46 14.93 -16.79
N GLU A 32 -12.00 16.00 -16.14
CA GLU A 32 -11.81 16.04 -14.70
C GLU A 32 -13.14 15.61 -14.09
N ALA A 33 -13.18 14.40 -13.54
CA ALA A 33 -14.34 13.93 -12.83
C ALA A 33 -14.60 14.96 -11.73
N GLU A 34 -15.80 15.53 -11.70
CA GLU A 34 -16.23 16.46 -10.67
C GLU A 34 -15.96 15.78 -9.32
N VAL A 35 -15.04 16.34 -8.54
CA VAL A 35 -14.58 15.74 -7.30
C VAL A 35 -15.72 15.90 -6.30
N ALA A 36 -16.36 14.80 -5.90
CA ALA A 36 -17.36 14.86 -4.85
C ALA A 36 -16.70 15.47 -3.60
N ALA A 37 -17.23 16.60 -3.14
CA ALA A 37 -16.77 17.25 -1.94
C ALA A 37 -17.25 16.44 -0.72
N CYS A 38 -16.47 16.40 0.35
CA CYS A 38 -16.91 15.72 1.58
C CYS A 38 -18.25 16.24 2.07
N MET A 39 -18.51 17.54 1.87
CA MET A 39 -19.73 18.22 2.27
C MET A 39 -20.95 17.88 1.42
N ASP A 40 -20.78 17.23 0.26
CA ASP A 40 -21.91 16.72 -0.53
C ASP A 40 -22.68 15.62 0.21
N CYS A 41 -22.03 14.93 1.16
CA CYS A 41 -22.65 13.92 2.03
C CYS A 41 -22.64 14.31 3.52
N HIS A 42 -21.71 15.15 3.96
CA HIS A 42 -21.58 15.59 5.35
C HIS A 42 -21.88 17.08 5.53
N SER A 43 -23.15 17.42 5.68
CA SER A 43 -23.59 18.82 5.79
C SER A 43 -23.08 19.57 7.04
N ASN A 44 -22.61 18.84 8.06
CA ASN A 44 -21.95 19.41 9.22
C ASN A 44 -20.66 18.63 9.56
N VAL A 45 -19.53 19.05 8.98
CA VAL A 45 -18.25 18.37 9.17
C VAL A 45 -17.69 18.53 10.59
N ASP A 46 -18.08 19.58 11.31
CA ASP A 46 -17.63 19.82 12.69
C ASP A 46 -18.09 18.71 13.66
N GLU A 47 -19.20 18.04 13.35
CA GLU A 47 -19.70 16.90 14.13
C GLU A 47 -18.88 15.62 13.92
N LEU A 48 -18.08 15.55 12.85
CA LEU A 48 -17.25 14.37 12.54
C LEU A 48 -15.92 14.39 13.29
N PHE A 49 -15.51 15.55 13.80
CA PHE A 49 -14.20 15.73 14.39
C PHE A 49 -14.22 15.53 15.90
N SER A 50 -13.09 15.07 16.45
CA SER A 50 -12.90 15.11 17.90
C SER A 50 -12.81 16.56 18.36
N LYS A 51 -13.12 16.81 19.64
CA LYS A 51 -12.98 18.14 20.26
C LYS A 51 -11.55 18.70 20.23
N GLU A 52 -10.57 17.84 19.95
CA GLU A 52 -9.15 18.19 19.87
C GLU A 52 -8.71 18.60 18.46
N HIS A 53 -9.56 18.36 17.44
CA HIS A 53 -9.25 18.75 16.07
C HIS A 53 -9.31 20.27 15.92
N PRO A 54 -8.27 20.91 15.33
CA PRO A 54 -8.31 22.34 15.06
C PRO A 54 -9.46 22.73 14.12
N ALA A 55 -9.95 23.96 14.24
CA ALA A 55 -10.93 24.49 13.29
C ALA A 55 -10.34 24.51 11.87
N VAL A 56 -11.08 23.98 10.90
CA VAL A 56 -10.72 23.98 9.48
C VAL A 56 -11.57 24.99 8.72
N SER A 57 -10.98 25.65 7.73
CA SER A 57 -11.67 26.63 6.89
C SER A 57 -11.79 26.10 5.46
N GLY A 58 -12.99 25.72 5.02
CA GLY A 58 -13.26 25.24 3.67
C GLY A 58 -14.12 23.97 3.67
N ASP A 59 -14.90 23.80 2.60
CA ASP A 59 -15.87 22.70 2.39
C ASP A 59 -15.35 21.59 1.47
N ASP A 60 -14.09 21.72 1.04
CA ASP A 60 -13.47 20.92 0.01
C ASP A 60 -12.36 20.02 0.58
N ILE A 61 -12.33 18.79 0.09
CA ILE A 61 -11.35 17.76 0.45
C ILE A 61 -9.90 18.26 0.32
N ARG A 62 -9.61 19.14 -0.66
CA ARG A 62 -8.27 19.73 -0.85
C ARG A 62 -7.77 20.46 0.41
N THR A 63 -8.69 21.07 1.15
CA THR A 63 -8.39 21.77 2.42
C THR A 63 -7.94 20.78 3.48
N CYS A 64 -8.59 19.62 3.58
CA CYS A 64 -8.24 18.58 4.55
C CYS A 64 -6.81 18.06 4.33
N PHE A 65 -6.45 17.85 3.06
CA PHE A 65 -5.12 17.37 2.69
C PHE A 65 -4.00 18.37 3.03
N SER A 66 -4.27 19.66 3.24
CA SER A 66 -3.25 20.61 3.70
C SER A 66 -2.58 20.21 5.03
N CYS A 67 -3.33 19.54 5.91
CA CYS A 67 -2.81 18.96 7.17
C CYS A 67 -2.71 17.43 7.14
N HIS A 68 -3.60 16.76 6.40
CA HIS A 68 -3.68 15.30 6.34
C HIS A 68 -3.07 14.73 5.07
N GLN A 69 -1.75 14.78 4.97
CA GLN A 69 -1.04 14.23 3.83
C GLN A 69 -1.05 12.69 3.83
N PRO A 70 -0.93 12.06 2.65
CA PRO A 70 -0.58 10.65 2.56
C PRO A 70 0.68 10.37 3.39
N MET A 71 0.73 9.16 3.96
CA MET A 71 1.84 8.75 4.82
C MET A 71 3.17 8.83 4.06
N ASP A 72 4.24 9.25 4.75
CA ASP A 72 5.60 9.07 4.24
C ASP A 72 5.86 7.55 4.11
N PRO A 73 6.01 7.03 2.89
CA PRO A 73 6.14 5.60 2.64
C PRO A 73 7.34 4.99 3.38
N LYS A 74 8.35 5.81 3.73
CA LYS A 74 9.56 5.37 4.41
C LYS A 74 9.40 5.19 5.92
N LYS A 75 8.32 5.69 6.54
CA LYS A 75 8.25 5.79 8.01
C LYS A 75 7.43 4.71 8.72
N ALA A 76 6.66 3.88 8.02
CA ALA A 76 5.85 2.80 8.63
C ALA A 76 4.97 3.26 9.81
N GLU A 77 4.47 4.50 9.76
CA GLU A 77 3.71 5.09 10.86
C GLU A 77 2.21 4.82 10.70
N PRO A 78 1.38 4.95 11.75
CA PRO A 78 -0.07 4.99 11.59
C PRO A 78 -0.53 6.24 10.83
N ASN A 79 -1.61 6.12 10.04
CA ASN A 79 -2.31 7.25 9.43
C ASN A 79 -3.76 7.25 9.91
N THR A 80 -4.02 7.95 11.02
CA THR A 80 -5.35 8.02 11.65
C THR A 80 -6.40 8.63 10.72
N PHE A 81 -6.05 9.67 9.95
CA PHE A 81 -6.99 10.32 9.02
C PHE A 81 -7.47 9.32 7.96
N SER A 82 -6.53 8.73 7.21
CA SER A 82 -6.86 7.76 6.16
C SER A 82 -7.55 6.52 6.74
N ALA A 83 -7.09 6.02 7.88
CA ALA A 83 -7.67 4.81 8.47
C ALA A 83 -9.12 5.03 8.93
N THR A 84 -9.40 6.17 9.57
CA THR A 84 -10.76 6.52 10.00
C THR A 84 -11.67 6.77 8.81
N LEU A 85 -11.20 7.53 7.80
CA LEU A 85 -11.96 7.79 6.59
C LEU A 85 -12.36 6.48 5.88
N HIS A 86 -11.42 5.58 5.63
CA HIS A 86 -11.73 4.33 4.95
C HIS A 86 -12.70 3.46 5.75
N ARG A 87 -12.48 3.25 7.06
CA ARG A 87 -13.39 2.41 7.86
C ARG A 87 -14.81 2.97 7.97
N ALA A 88 -14.95 4.30 8.02
CA ALA A 88 -16.25 4.96 8.07
C ALA A 88 -17.06 4.77 6.77
N HIS A 89 -16.40 4.58 5.63
CA HIS A 89 -17.06 4.51 4.32
C HIS A 89 -17.06 3.13 3.67
N LEU A 90 -16.28 2.17 4.18
CA LEU A 90 -16.23 0.79 3.65
C LEU A 90 -17.31 -0.15 4.20
N ASN A 91 -18.29 0.37 4.95
CA ASN A 91 -19.41 -0.45 5.42
C ASN A 91 -20.52 -0.55 4.36
N LYS A 92 -21.35 -1.59 4.45
CA LYS A 92 -22.44 -1.82 3.48
C LYS A 92 -23.55 -0.75 3.53
N GLU A 93 -23.61 0.01 4.62
CA GLU A 93 -24.68 0.98 4.90
C GLU A 93 -24.35 2.36 4.30
N SER A 94 -23.07 2.69 4.15
CA SER A 94 -22.62 3.97 3.58
C SER A 94 -22.99 4.11 2.10
N GLY A 95 -23.02 3.00 1.35
CA GLY A 95 -23.26 2.99 -0.09
C GLY A 95 -22.20 3.73 -0.93
N VAL A 96 -21.08 4.14 -0.32
CA VAL A 96 -20.02 4.92 -1.00
C VAL A 96 -19.14 4.01 -1.84
N ASP A 97 -18.99 4.32 -3.14
CA ASP A 97 -18.04 3.63 -4.01
C ASP A 97 -16.64 4.26 -3.90
N CYS A 98 -15.60 3.45 -4.10
CA CYS A 98 -14.21 3.91 -4.06
C CYS A 98 -13.97 5.11 -4.98
N LEU A 99 -14.62 5.13 -6.16
CA LEU A 99 -14.44 6.16 -7.17
C LEU A 99 -15.13 7.49 -6.81
N SER A 100 -15.91 7.54 -5.73
CA SER A 100 -16.39 8.81 -5.18
C SER A 100 -15.24 9.70 -4.69
N CYS A 101 -14.15 9.10 -4.20
CA CYS A 101 -12.98 9.83 -3.72
C CYS A 101 -11.70 9.52 -4.53
N HIS A 102 -11.68 8.42 -5.28
CA HIS A 102 -10.53 8.01 -6.06
C HIS A 102 -10.73 8.22 -7.55
N SER A 103 -9.71 8.76 -8.19
CA SER A 103 -9.59 8.82 -9.64
C SER A 103 -8.92 7.55 -10.15
N TRP A 104 -9.51 6.90 -11.15
CA TRP A 104 -8.99 5.63 -11.66
C TRP A 104 -9.01 5.57 -13.19
N ILE A 105 -7.86 5.18 -13.76
CA ILE A 105 -7.73 4.77 -15.15
C ILE A 105 -7.13 3.36 -15.14
N PRO A 106 -7.87 2.33 -15.59
CA PRO A 106 -7.41 0.94 -15.53
C PRO A 106 -6.00 0.75 -16.07
N GLY A 107 -5.14 0.16 -15.24
CA GLY A 107 -3.74 -0.16 -15.53
C GLY A 107 -2.79 1.05 -15.64
N ARG A 108 -3.26 2.27 -15.42
CA ARG A 108 -2.44 3.49 -15.60
C ARG A 108 -2.38 4.39 -14.39
N HIS A 109 -3.50 4.59 -13.69
CA HIS A 109 -3.61 5.61 -12.64
C HIS A 109 -4.61 5.18 -11.59
N PHE A 110 -4.25 5.24 -10.32
CA PHE A 110 -5.18 5.15 -9.21
C PHE A 110 -4.74 6.15 -8.16
N GLY A 111 -5.49 7.23 -8.01
CA GLY A 111 -5.12 8.37 -7.18
C GLY A 111 -6.29 8.90 -6.37
N ILE A 112 -6.04 9.98 -5.62
CA ILE A 112 -7.09 10.66 -4.85
C ILE A 112 -7.55 11.87 -5.66
N SER A 113 -8.83 11.90 -6.00
CA SER A 113 -9.43 12.94 -6.84
C SER A 113 -9.17 14.34 -6.27
N GLY A 114 -8.73 15.27 -7.12
CA GLY A 114 -8.53 16.68 -6.74
C GLY A 114 -7.25 17.00 -5.94
N THR A 115 -6.45 16.02 -5.54
CA THR A 115 -5.28 16.24 -4.65
C THR A 115 -3.92 16.13 -5.34
N GLY A 116 -3.87 15.57 -6.55
CA GLY A 116 -2.62 15.24 -7.25
C GLY A 116 -1.88 14.02 -6.70
N VAL A 117 -2.40 13.35 -5.66
CA VAL A 117 -1.84 12.11 -5.13
C VAL A 117 -2.12 10.96 -6.11
N ASP A 118 -1.06 10.27 -6.52
CA ASP A 118 -1.10 9.06 -7.32
C ASP A 118 -0.51 7.89 -6.52
N LEU A 119 -1.26 6.79 -6.42
CA LEU A 119 -0.88 5.56 -5.73
C LEU A 119 -0.33 4.51 -6.71
N GLY A 120 -0.28 4.85 -8.00
CA GLY A 120 0.27 4.02 -9.06
C GLY A 120 -0.80 3.25 -9.85
N PRO A 121 -0.37 2.37 -10.77
CA PRO A 121 -1.28 1.69 -11.67
C PRO A 121 -2.08 0.59 -10.96
N LEU A 122 -3.41 0.62 -11.12
CA LEU A 122 -4.31 -0.45 -10.71
C LEU A 122 -4.98 -1.10 -11.93
N PRO A 123 -4.61 -2.33 -12.31
CA PRO A 123 -5.30 -3.09 -13.36
C PRO A 123 -6.77 -3.38 -13.03
N GLU A 124 -7.62 -3.48 -14.06
CA GLU A 124 -9.06 -3.75 -13.89
C GLU A 124 -9.34 -5.03 -13.11
N ASN A 125 -8.60 -6.10 -13.42
CA ASN A 125 -8.71 -7.39 -12.75
C ASN A 125 -8.27 -7.36 -11.27
N ASN A 126 -7.55 -6.33 -10.84
CA ASN A 126 -7.10 -6.18 -9.46
C ASN A 126 -8.06 -5.34 -8.60
N MET A 127 -8.96 -4.55 -9.19
CA MET A 127 -9.93 -3.74 -8.44
C MET A 127 -10.82 -4.59 -7.50
N PRO A 128 -11.36 -5.76 -7.90
CA PRO A 128 -12.14 -6.60 -6.99
C PRO A 128 -11.30 -7.11 -5.80
N LEU A 129 -10.02 -7.43 -6.04
CA LEU A 129 -9.11 -7.85 -4.98
C LEU A 129 -8.84 -6.69 -4.01
N LEU A 130 -8.58 -5.49 -4.52
CA LEU A 130 -8.39 -4.30 -3.70
C LEU A 130 -9.60 -4.04 -2.79
N LYS A 131 -10.81 -4.05 -3.36
CA LYS A 131 -12.07 -3.90 -2.60
C LYS A 131 -12.19 -4.98 -1.51
N LYS A 132 -11.92 -6.25 -1.85
CA LYS A 132 -11.95 -7.37 -0.89
C LYS A 132 -10.92 -7.18 0.24
N THR A 133 -9.69 -6.75 -0.09
CA THR A 133 -8.62 -6.52 0.87
C THR A 133 -8.95 -5.37 1.81
N PHE A 134 -9.53 -4.27 1.32
CA PHE A 134 -9.99 -3.16 2.16
C PHE A 134 -11.11 -3.58 3.11
N LEU A 135 -12.06 -4.41 2.66
CA LEU A 135 -13.09 -4.97 3.54
C LEU A 135 -12.49 -5.90 4.59
N SER A 136 -11.48 -6.70 4.22
CA SER A 136 -10.74 -7.54 5.15
C SER A 136 -10.03 -6.69 6.20
N TRP A 137 -9.27 -5.70 5.77
CA TRP A 137 -8.59 -4.73 6.63
C TRP A 137 -9.57 -3.96 7.53
N ALA A 138 -10.76 -3.61 7.06
CA ALA A 138 -11.71 -2.87 7.87
C ALA A 138 -12.28 -3.67 9.06
N GLY A 139 -12.38 -5.00 8.97
CA GLY A 139 -13.09 -5.76 10.01
C GLY A 139 -12.95 -7.28 10.03
N SER A 140 -12.00 -7.87 9.32
CA SER A 140 -11.76 -9.32 9.38
C SER A 140 -11.15 -9.76 10.72
N ARG A 141 -10.93 -11.07 10.86
CA ARG A 141 -10.15 -11.66 11.96
C ARG A 141 -8.64 -11.72 11.68
N TYR A 142 -8.21 -11.37 10.47
CA TYR A 142 -6.84 -11.51 10.02
C TYR A 142 -5.97 -10.37 10.55
N LEU A 143 -4.67 -10.50 10.36
CA LEU A 143 -3.68 -9.57 10.89
C LEU A 143 -3.81 -8.16 10.28
N ASP A 144 -4.33 -8.04 9.06
CA ASP A 144 -4.63 -6.75 8.44
C ASP A 144 -5.62 -5.92 9.27
N ALA A 145 -6.70 -6.52 9.77
CA ALA A 145 -7.70 -5.85 10.59
C ALA A 145 -7.18 -5.46 11.97
N ARG A 146 -6.18 -6.16 12.47
CA ARG A 146 -5.52 -5.81 13.74
C ARG A 146 -4.64 -4.60 13.60
N HIS A 147 -3.89 -4.53 12.51
CA HIS A 147 -3.14 -3.35 12.13
C HIS A 147 -4.08 -2.18 11.80
N ALA A 148 -5.22 -2.44 11.16
CA ALA A 148 -6.24 -1.44 10.95
C ALA A 148 -6.70 -0.80 12.26
N LYS A 149 -6.95 -1.58 13.32
CA LYS A 149 -7.31 -1.07 14.66
C LYS A 149 -6.24 -0.16 15.27
N GLN A 150 -4.99 -0.28 14.85
CA GLN A 150 -3.88 0.59 15.23
C GLN A 150 -3.65 1.73 14.20
N ASN A 151 -4.62 1.98 13.32
CA ASN A 151 -4.58 2.98 12.25
C ASN A 151 -3.47 2.79 11.22
N VAL A 152 -2.95 1.57 11.08
CA VAL A 152 -1.98 1.23 10.04
C VAL A 152 -2.72 0.97 8.74
N THR A 153 -2.43 1.76 7.71
CA THR A 153 -2.98 1.64 6.35
C THR A 153 -2.06 0.82 5.45
N CYS A 154 -2.46 0.57 4.21
CA CYS A 154 -1.71 -0.23 3.23
C CYS A 154 -0.24 0.20 3.12
N SER A 155 0.00 1.51 3.03
CA SER A 155 1.34 2.11 2.98
C SER A 155 2.19 1.80 4.22
N GLY A 156 1.57 1.58 5.39
CA GLY A 156 2.25 1.18 6.61
C GLY A 156 2.99 -0.15 6.47
N CYS A 157 2.55 -1.02 5.56
CA CYS A 157 3.26 -2.27 5.22
C CYS A 157 3.93 -2.19 3.84
N HIS A 158 3.23 -1.71 2.81
CA HIS A 158 3.67 -1.78 1.42
C HIS A 158 4.48 -0.55 0.93
N GLY A 159 4.60 0.50 1.74
CA GLY A 159 5.34 1.70 1.36
C GLY A 159 4.56 2.60 0.38
N ASP A 160 5.22 3.00 -0.71
CA ASP A 160 4.77 4.05 -1.65
C ASP A 160 3.90 3.56 -2.80
N SER A 161 3.79 2.25 -2.98
CA SER A 161 3.07 1.68 -4.12
C SER A 161 1.86 0.87 -3.68
N LEU A 162 0.82 0.91 -4.52
CA LEU A 162 -0.29 -0.02 -4.41
C LEU A 162 0.24 -1.44 -4.68
N PRO A 163 0.09 -2.39 -3.74
CA PRO A 163 0.71 -3.69 -3.88
C PRO A 163 0.07 -4.52 -4.99
N ALA A 164 0.93 -5.19 -5.75
CA ALA A 164 0.50 -6.18 -6.71
C ALA A 164 0.07 -7.48 -6.01
N PRO A 165 -0.81 -8.30 -6.61
CA PRO A 165 -1.11 -9.63 -6.10
C PRO A 165 0.16 -10.47 -5.96
N GLY A 166 0.37 -11.06 -4.79
CA GLY A 166 1.57 -11.85 -4.50
C GLY A 166 2.78 -11.03 -4.02
N ASP A 167 2.63 -9.71 -3.86
CA ASP A 167 3.64 -8.89 -3.19
C ASP A 167 3.90 -9.38 -1.75
N THR A 168 5.14 -9.20 -1.28
CA THR A 168 5.60 -9.69 0.02
C THR A 168 6.29 -8.59 0.79
N ILE A 169 6.16 -8.62 2.11
CA ILE A 169 6.78 -7.64 3.00
C ILE A 169 8.01 -8.25 3.65
N LYS A 170 9.11 -7.50 3.61
CA LYS A 170 10.35 -7.88 4.29
C LYS A 170 10.29 -7.57 5.79
N ASN A 171 11.05 -8.34 6.57
CA ASN A 171 11.10 -8.21 8.03
C ASN A 171 11.38 -6.80 8.51
N GLU A 172 12.25 -6.05 7.82
CA GLU A 172 12.62 -4.70 8.22
C GLU A 172 11.39 -3.82 8.43
N ARG A 173 10.35 -4.00 7.60
CA ARG A 173 9.12 -3.22 7.73
C ARG A 173 8.38 -3.53 9.03
N CYS A 174 8.31 -4.80 9.42
CA CYS A 174 7.70 -5.21 10.67
C CYS A 174 8.49 -4.66 11.87
N LEU A 175 9.82 -4.75 11.80
CA LEU A 175 10.73 -4.37 12.88
C LEU A 175 10.72 -2.86 13.16
N MET A 176 10.30 -2.01 12.21
CA MET A 176 10.14 -0.56 12.41
C MET A 176 9.18 -0.23 13.57
N CYS A 177 8.16 -1.05 13.80
CA CYS A 177 7.20 -0.87 14.89
C CYS A 177 7.37 -1.90 16.01
N HIS A 178 7.80 -3.12 15.66
CA HIS A 178 7.88 -4.23 16.60
C HIS A 178 9.22 -4.33 17.35
N GLY A 179 10.23 -3.55 16.96
CA GLY A 179 11.58 -3.59 17.54
C GLY A 179 12.47 -4.63 16.88
N SER A 180 13.66 -4.87 17.45
CA SER A 180 14.60 -5.86 16.91
C SER A 180 14.09 -7.29 17.07
N TYR A 181 14.62 -8.20 16.25
CA TYR A 181 14.28 -9.62 16.32
C TYR A 181 14.65 -10.22 17.70
N ASP A 182 15.80 -9.85 18.25
CA ASP A 182 16.22 -10.27 19.59
C ASP A 182 15.26 -9.80 20.68
N ALA A 183 14.81 -8.53 20.62
CA ALA A 183 13.83 -8.01 21.56
C ALA A 183 12.47 -8.71 21.43
N LEU A 184 12.09 -9.14 20.23
CA LEU A 184 10.90 -9.96 20.03
C LEU A 184 11.08 -11.36 20.63
N ALA A 185 12.21 -12.00 20.38
CA ALA A 185 12.55 -13.30 20.96
C ALA A 185 12.46 -13.26 22.48
N GLU A 186 13.04 -12.26 23.14
CA GLU A 186 12.96 -12.10 24.59
C GLU A 186 11.52 -11.90 25.09
N LYS A 187 10.71 -11.12 24.36
CA LYS A 187 9.31 -10.82 24.74
C LYS A 187 8.35 -11.99 24.53
N THR A 188 8.69 -12.95 23.67
CA THR A 188 7.78 -14.05 23.28
C THR A 188 8.21 -15.40 23.80
N VAL A 189 9.07 -15.46 24.83
CA VAL A 189 9.43 -16.71 25.50
C VAL A 189 8.17 -17.37 26.08
N PRO A 190 7.79 -18.58 25.64
CA PRO A 190 6.60 -19.23 26.17
C PRO A 190 6.80 -19.65 27.64
N GLU A 191 5.77 -19.48 28.46
CA GLU A 191 5.83 -19.81 29.89
C GLU A 191 6.05 -21.31 30.17
N ILE A 192 5.36 -22.17 29.41
CA ILE A 192 5.35 -23.62 29.66
C ILE A 192 6.54 -24.33 29.00
N PHE A 193 6.89 -23.91 27.78
CA PHE A 193 7.96 -24.52 26.98
C PHE A 193 8.90 -23.43 26.44
N PRO A 194 9.83 -22.91 27.26
CA PRO A 194 10.72 -21.81 26.87
C PRO A 194 11.59 -22.11 25.64
N ASP A 195 11.89 -23.38 25.39
CA ASP A 195 12.63 -23.89 24.23
C ASP A 195 11.83 -23.87 22.92
N ARG A 196 10.52 -23.58 22.98
CA ARG A 196 9.61 -23.58 21.82
C ARG A 196 9.20 -22.17 21.38
N ASN A 197 10.12 -21.22 21.53
CA ASN A 197 9.91 -19.84 21.10
C ASN A 197 9.95 -19.72 19.56
N PRO A 198 8.86 -19.29 18.89
CA PRO A 198 8.84 -19.17 17.43
C PRO A 198 9.82 -18.11 16.89
N HIS A 199 10.24 -17.15 17.72
CA HIS A 199 11.20 -16.12 17.36
C HIS A 199 12.64 -16.46 17.80
N GLN A 200 12.88 -17.66 18.33
CA GLN A 200 14.22 -18.15 18.65
C GLN A 200 14.31 -19.64 18.31
N SER A 201 14.40 -19.95 17.02
CA SER A 201 14.35 -21.32 16.51
C SER A 201 15.67 -21.78 15.88
N HIS A 202 15.77 -23.08 15.62
CA HIS A 202 16.90 -23.67 14.87
C HIS A 202 16.96 -23.25 13.39
N LEU A 203 15.95 -22.54 12.89
CA LEU A 203 15.94 -21.98 11.53
C LEU A 203 16.64 -20.60 11.48
N GLY A 204 17.01 -20.03 12.63
CA GLY A 204 17.52 -18.67 12.71
C GLY A 204 16.44 -17.64 12.41
N VAL A 205 16.83 -16.53 11.78
CA VAL A 205 15.91 -15.47 11.34
C VAL A 205 15.22 -15.90 10.06
N ILE A 206 13.90 -16.04 10.12
CA ILE A 206 13.03 -16.30 8.97
C ILE A 206 12.04 -15.16 8.78
N ASP A 207 11.43 -15.07 7.59
CA ASP A 207 10.49 -14.00 7.28
C ASP A 207 9.24 -14.09 8.18
N CYS A 208 8.84 -12.95 8.76
CA CYS A 208 7.65 -12.82 9.59
C CYS A 208 6.41 -13.35 8.85
N THR A 209 6.34 -13.08 7.54
CA THR A 209 5.23 -13.43 6.65
C THR A 209 5.05 -14.94 6.43
N VAL A 210 6.05 -15.77 6.77
CA VAL A 210 5.94 -17.24 6.72
C VAL A 210 4.87 -17.75 7.70
N CYS A 211 4.75 -17.08 8.85
CA CYS A 211 3.79 -17.40 9.91
C CYS A 211 2.65 -16.37 10.00
N HIS A 212 2.98 -15.08 9.89
CA HIS A 212 2.07 -13.95 10.08
C HIS A 212 1.52 -13.47 8.74
N VAL A 213 0.31 -13.91 8.40
CA VAL A 213 -0.36 -13.58 7.15
C VAL A 213 -1.32 -12.40 7.37
N ALA A 214 -1.03 -11.27 6.72
CA ALA A 214 -1.85 -10.04 6.82
C ALA A 214 -3.26 -10.24 6.26
N HIS A 215 -3.34 -10.60 4.97
CA HIS A 215 -4.59 -10.68 4.21
C HIS A 215 -5.14 -12.12 4.14
N GLY A 216 -5.06 -12.84 5.26
CA GLY A 216 -5.44 -14.25 5.33
C GLY A 216 -5.16 -14.88 6.69
N GLU A 217 -5.42 -16.18 6.80
CA GLU A 217 -5.21 -16.92 8.04
C GLU A 217 -3.71 -17.13 8.29
N SER A 218 -3.24 -16.66 9.45
CA SER A 218 -1.89 -16.91 9.93
C SER A 218 -1.73 -18.38 10.33
N ARG A 219 -0.51 -18.88 10.25
CA ARG A 219 -0.18 -20.28 10.54
C ARG A 219 1.07 -20.39 11.39
N ALA A 220 1.17 -21.45 12.18
CA ALA A 220 2.40 -21.80 12.86
C ALA A 220 3.22 -22.74 11.96
N TYR A 221 4.16 -22.17 11.20
CA TYR A 221 5.00 -22.90 10.23
C TYR A 221 5.71 -24.12 10.87
N CYS A 222 6.15 -23.99 12.12
CA CYS A 222 6.82 -25.06 12.86
C CYS A 222 5.96 -26.33 12.97
N LEU A 223 4.62 -26.22 12.98
CA LEU A 223 3.73 -27.37 13.13
C LEU A 223 3.65 -28.25 11.87
N GLU A 224 4.22 -27.80 10.74
CA GLU A 224 4.36 -28.65 9.55
C GLU A 224 5.29 -29.83 9.82
N CYS A 225 6.33 -29.65 10.66
CA CYS A 225 7.23 -30.70 11.10
C CYS A 225 7.00 -31.12 12.56
N HIS A 226 6.70 -30.18 13.45
CA HIS A 226 6.51 -30.39 14.89
C HIS A 226 5.02 -30.55 15.25
N GLN A 227 4.35 -31.52 14.63
CA GLN A 227 2.89 -31.69 14.70
C GLN A 227 2.33 -31.91 16.12
N LYS A 228 3.17 -32.33 17.08
CA LYS A 228 2.79 -32.54 18.48
C LYS A 228 2.97 -31.31 19.36
N PHE A 229 3.56 -30.23 18.83
CA PHE A 229 3.70 -28.99 19.59
C PHE A 229 2.37 -28.26 19.65
N VAL A 230 2.14 -27.57 20.76
CA VAL A 230 1.02 -26.65 20.90
C VAL A 230 1.58 -25.25 20.73
N MET A 231 1.37 -24.67 19.56
CA MET A 231 1.81 -23.32 19.21
C MET A 231 0.63 -22.53 18.66
N LYS A 232 0.38 -21.35 19.22
CA LYS A 232 -0.67 -20.44 18.75
C LYS A 232 0.01 -19.18 18.25
N THR A 233 -0.29 -18.79 17.02
CA THR A 233 0.00 -17.44 16.56
C THR A 233 -0.93 -16.48 17.31
N PRO A 234 -0.44 -15.34 17.82
CA PRO A 234 -1.30 -14.27 18.26
C PRO A 234 -2.25 -13.97 17.11
N GLY A 235 -3.55 -14.04 17.40
CA GLY A 235 -4.57 -13.75 16.42
C GLY A 235 -4.32 -12.38 15.82
#